data_AF-A0A947Y7D4-F1
#
_entry.id   AF-A0A947Y7D4-F1
#
_cell.length_a   1.000
_cell.length_b   1.000
_cell.length_c   1.000
_cell.angle_alpha   90.00
_cell.angle_beta   90.00
_cell.angle_gamma   90.00
#
_symmetry.space_group_name_H-M   'P 1'
#
loop_
_entity.id
_entity.type
_entity.pdbx_description
1 polymer ?
#
loop_
_entity_poly.entity_id
_entity_poly.type
_entity_poly.pdbx_seq_one_letter_code
_entity_poly.pdbx_strand_id
1 'polypeptide(L)'
;MSKDRSFKRIDPATAAQVLDRDNVLVLDSRDPDNFNRAHIANARRLSSDNLDATLVGTPKSTPVLLYCYHGNASQTYGQMFADFGFSEVYSLDGGFAAWQRAQKSTTPPVISPQLAQWLQANGYPTDDLDAPAANGITPLMRAGKAGETGAIFELLQAGAELAAVNIDGNNALWMACVGESLEAMDLLIRAGIGLDHQNDNGATCLMYAASTGKHAVVEALLAAGANPQLETLDGFSALDMAATIECLRLLRGVEKKMLATAA
;
A
#
# COMPACT_ATOMS: atom_id res chain seq x y z
N MET A 1 12.14 -33.55 21.79
CA MET A 1 13.13 -32.54 21.38
C MET A 1 12.55 -31.78 20.21
N SER A 2 11.84 -30.67 20.47
CA SER A 2 11.34 -29.81 19.40
C SER A 2 12.56 -29.16 18.77
N LYS A 3 12.93 -29.53 17.54
CA LYS A 3 13.82 -28.69 16.75
C LYS A 3 13.09 -27.36 16.65
N ASP A 4 13.75 -26.29 17.05
CA ASP A 4 13.31 -24.92 16.81
C ASP A 4 13.17 -24.78 15.28
N ARG A 5 11.96 -25.07 14.77
CA ARG A 5 11.66 -25.01 13.34
C ARG A 5 11.31 -23.56 13.11
N SER A 6 12.30 -22.83 12.62
CA SER A 6 12.12 -21.44 12.22
C SER A 6 11.96 -21.36 10.70
N PHE A 7 11.18 -20.38 10.27
CA PHE A 7 11.12 -19.97 8.87
C PHE A 7 12.36 -19.12 8.52
N LYS A 8 12.63 -18.98 7.23
CA LYS A 8 13.74 -18.17 6.71
C LYS A 8 13.20 -16.85 6.15
N ARG A 9 13.82 -15.75 6.56
CA ARG A 9 13.61 -14.44 5.93
C ARG A 9 14.53 -14.33 4.72
N ILE A 10 13.99 -13.95 3.57
CA ILE A 10 14.75 -13.90 2.30
C ILE A 10 14.46 -12.61 1.52
N ASP A 11 15.47 -12.11 0.81
CA ASP A 11 15.33 -10.96 -0.07
C ASP A 11 14.66 -11.34 -1.42
N PRO A 12 14.25 -10.35 -2.25
CA PRO A 12 13.64 -10.62 -3.54
C PRO A 12 14.51 -11.45 -4.50
N ALA A 13 15.84 -11.28 -4.48
CA ALA A 13 16.74 -12.02 -5.37
C ALA A 13 16.76 -13.52 -5.01
N THR A 14 16.82 -13.84 -3.73
CA THR A 14 16.73 -15.21 -3.21
C THR A 14 15.32 -15.77 -3.42
N ALA A 15 14.28 -14.96 -3.26
CA ALA A 15 12.90 -15.37 -3.54
C ALA A 15 12.70 -15.76 -5.01
N ALA A 16 13.34 -15.06 -5.95
CA ALA A 16 13.30 -15.43 -7.36
C ALA A 16 13.92 -16.82 -7.60
N GLN A 17 15.05 -17.12 -6.97
CA GLN A 17 15.67 -18.45 -7.04
C GLN A 17 14.79 -19.55 -6.43
N VAL A 18 14.03 -19.22 -5.36
CA VAL A 18 13.06 -20.16 -4.78
C VAL A 18 11.92 -20.41 -5.76
N LEU A 19 11.41 -19.36 -6.42
CA LEU A 19 10.30 -19.43 -7.36
C LEU A 19 10.65 -20.16 -8.67
N ASP A 20 11.93 -20.26 -9.03
CA ASP A 20 12.41 -21.08 -10.14
C ASP A 20 12.31 -22.60 -9.87
N ARG A 21 12.07 -23.02 -8.62
CA ARG A 21 11.87 -24.43 -8.26
C ARG A 21 10.46 -24.88 -8.62
N ASP A 22 10.34 -26.13 -9.09
CA ASP A 22 9.03 -26.76 -9.26
C ASP A 22 8.32 -26.94 -7.91
N ASN A 23 6.99 -26.78 -7.90
CA ASN A 23 6.10 -27.12 -6.77
C ASN A 23 6.27 -26.26 -5.50
N VAL A 24 6.59 -24.97 -5.62
CA VAL A 24 6.53 -24.02 -4.50
C VAL A 24 5.09 -23.56 -4.27
N LEU A 25 4.60 -23.65 -3.03
CA LEU A 25 3.35 -23.03 -2.62
C LEU A 25 3.59 -21.56 -2.30
N VAL A 26 3.08 -20.67 -3.14
CA VAL A 26 3.20 -19.22 -2.95
C VAL A 26 1.92 -18.69 -2.32
N LEU A 27 2.04 -18.01 -1.18
CA LEU A 27 0.92 -17.52 -0.38
C LEU A 27 1.01 -16.01 -0.15
N ASP A 28 -0.09 -15.34 -0.48
CA ASP A 28 -0.25 -13.90 -0.35
C ASP A 28 -1.26 -13.57 0.74
N SER A 29 -0.86 -12.92 1.83
CA SER A 29 -1.78 -12.57 2.93
C SER A 29 -2.41 -11.18 2.84
N ARG A 30 -2.33 -10.51 1.68
CA ARG A 30 -2.96 -9.20 1.44
C ARG A 30 -4.48 -9.31 1.23
N ASP A 31 -5.15 -8.17 1.30
CA ASP A 31 -6.58 -8.03 1.01
C ASP A 31 -6.92 -8.46 -0.44
N PRO A 32 -8.20 -8.79 -0.72
CA PRO A 32 -8.63 -9.24 -2.05
C PRO A 32 -8.32 -8.26 -3.18
N ASP A 33 -8.48 -6.95 -2.96
CA ASP A 33 -8.34 -5.94 -4.00
C ASP A 33 -6.87 -5.80 -4.41
N ASN A 34 -5.96 -5.75 -3.44
CA ASN A 34 -4.53 -5.73 -3.70
C ASN A 34 -4.03 -7.03 -4.35
N PHE A 35 -4.53 -8.18 -3.91
CA PHE A 35 -4.22 -9.47 -4.55
C PHE A 35 -4.69 -9.49 -6.01
N ASN A 36 -5.94 -9.09 -6.28
CA ASN A 36 -6.53 -9.11 -7.61
C ASN A 36 -5.87 -8.11 -8.56
N ARG A 37 -5.39 -6.97 -8.05
CA ARG A 37 -4.70 -5.96 -8.86
C ARG A 37 -3.34 -6.43 -9.36
N ALA A 38 -2.54 -7.02 -8.48
CA ALA A 38 -1.23 -7.59 -8.82
C ALA A 38 -0.73 -8.52 -7.71
N HIS A 39 -0.18 -9.68 -8.07
CA HIS A 39 0.41 -10.64 -7.15
C HIS A 39 1.59 -11.36 -7.80
N ILE A 40 2.41 -12.07 -7.01
CA ILE A 40 3.47 -12.92 -7.54
C ILE A 40 2.82 -14.04 -8.34
N ALA A 41 3.37 -14.38 -9.51
CA ALA A 41 2.80 -15.41 -10.38
C ALA A 41 2.52 -16.72 -9.60
N ASN A 42 1.35 -17.30 -9.84
CA ASN A 42 0.85 -18.51 -9.17
C ASN A 42 0.59 -18.40 -7.66
N ALA A 43 0.63 -17.18 -7.09
CA ALA A 43 0.25 -16.98 -5.69
C ALA A 43 -1.21 -17.32 -5.44
N ARG A 44 -1.48 -17.93 -4.28
CA ARG A 44 -2.83 -18.11 -3.74
C ARG A 44 -3.02 -17.17 -2.56
N ARG A 45 -4.15 -16.45 -2.54
CA ARG A 45 -4.48 -15.61 -1.39
C ARG A 45 -4.73 -16.47 -0.16
N LEU A 46 -4.07 -16.13 0.95
CA LEU A 46 -4.22 -16.72 2.26
C LEU A 46 -5.08 -15.81 3.14
N SER A 47 -6.05 -16.38 3.83
CA SER A 47 -6.95 -15.69 4.76
C SER A 47 -7.37 -16.64 5.87
N SER A 48 -8.04 -16.12 6.90
CA SER A 48 -8.65 -16.94 7.96
C SER A 48 -9.49 -18.09 7.42
N ASP A 49 -10.21 -17.86 6.33
CA ASP A 49 -11.21 -18.78 5.79
C ASP A 49 -10.59 -20.02 5.14
N ASN A 50 -9.32 -19.93 4.71
CA ASN A 50 -8.63 -21.01 4.00
C ASN A 50 -7.33 -21.44 4.65
N LEU A 51 -6.93 -20.84 5.77
CA LEU A 51 -5.70 -21.14 6.49
C LEU A 51 -5.64 -22.59 6.95
N ASP A 52 -6.68 -23.07 7.63
CA ASP A 52 -6.73 -24.44 8.16
C ASP A 52 -6.67 -25.48 7.05
N ALA A 53 -7.47 -25.29 6.00
CA ALA A 53 -7.48 -26.17 4.84
C ALA A 53 -6.10 -26.19 4.14
N THR A 54 -5.42 -25.05 4.07
CA THR A 54 -4.08 -24.93 3.50
C THR A 54 -3.04 -25.64 4.36
N LEU A 55 -3.07 -25.46 5.68
CA LEU A 55 -2.17 -26.12 6.63
C LEU A 55 -2.36 -27.63 6.62
N VAL A 56 -3.59 -28.14 6.62
CA VAL A 56 -3.87 -29.59 6.66
C VAL A 56 -3.64 -30.25 5.31
N GLY A 57 -4.09 -29.61 4.22
CA GLY A 57 -4.10 -30.18 2.87
C GLY A 57 -2.77 -30.15 2.14
N THR A 58 -1.77 -29.39 2.62
CA THR A 58 -0.47 -29.27 1.95
C THR A 58 0.57 -30.24 2.54
N PRO A 59 1.27 -31.03 1.70
CA PRO A 59 2.39 -31.86 2.14
C PRO A 59 3.47 -31.06 2.86
N LYS A 60 4.00 -31.58 3.98
CA LYS A 60 4.98 -30.86 4.81
C LYS A 60 6.36 -30.68 4.16
N SER A 61 6.61 -31.43 3.09
CA SER A 61 7.80 -31.29 2.25
C SER A 61 7.65 -30.21 1.17
N THR A 62 6.44 -29.66 0.95
CA THR A 62 6.23 -28.59 -0.04
C THR A 62 6.91 -27.31 0.45
N PRO A 63 7.82 -26.71 -0.33
CA PRO A 63 8.36 -25.40 0.00
C PRO A 63 7.26 -24.34 -0.02
N VAL A 64 7.23 -23.50 1.01
CA VAL A 64 6.21 -22.44 1.14
C VAL A 64 6.90 -21.08 1.12
N LEU A 65 6.48 -20.21 0.20
CA LEU A 65 6.87 -18.80 0.17
C LEU A 65 5.68 -17.93 0.57
N LEU A 66 5.82 -17.18 1.65
CA LEU A 66 4.81 -16.28 2.19
C LEU A 66 5.24 -14.83 1.98
N TYR A 67 4.29 -13.98 1.60
CA TYR A 67 4.50 -12.54 1.58
C TYR A 67 3.21 -11.79 1.94
N CYS A 68 3.38 -10.54 2.36
CA CYS A 68 2.31 -9.57 2.56
C CYS A 68 2.71 -8.25 1.87
N TYR A 69 2.18 -7.09 2.29
CA TYR A 69 2.59 -5.80 1.73
C TYR A 69 4.09 -5.54 1.92
N HIS A 70 4.57 -5.63 3.17
CA HIS A 70 5.92 -5.19 3.59
C HIS A 70 6.76 -6.25 4.30
N GLY A 71 6.26 -7.50 4.39
CA GLY A 71 6.98 -8.62 4.99
C GLY A 71 6.82 -8.79 6.51
N ASN A 72 6.03 -7.96 7.19
CA ASN A 72 5.80 -8.08 8.64
C ASN A 72 4.80 -9.21 8.96
N ALA A 73 3.56 -9.10 8.46
CA ALA A 73 2.52 -10.10 8.71
C ALA A 73 2.88 -11.51 8.18
N SER A 74 3.67 -11.60 7.11
CA SER A 74 4.14 -12.88 6.58
C SER A 74 5.07 -13.65 7.51
N GLN A 75 5.74 -12.98 8.47
CA GLN A 75 6.57 -13.64 9.47
C GLN A 75 5.74 -14.45 10.47
N THR A 76 4.59 -13.93 10.90
CA THR A 76 3.66 -14.65 11.79
C THR A 76 3.15 -15.92 11.12
N TYR A 77 2.73 -15.82 9.85
CA TYR A 77 2.35 -17.01 9.08
C TYR A 77 3.55 -17.94 8.86
N GLY A 78 4.74 -17.39 8.60
CA GLY A 78 5.98 -18.17 8.46
C GLY A 78 6.25 -19.06 9.68
N GLN A 79 6.14 -18.48 10.88
CA GLN A 79 6.30 -19.24 12.12
C GLN A 79 5.19 -20.29 12.27
N MET A 80 3.94 -19.94 11.99
CA MET A 80 2.81 -20.87 12.09
C MET A 80 2.98 -22.10 11.17
N PHE A 81 3.43 -21.91 9.93
CA PHE A 81 3.73 -23.02 9.02
C PHE A 81 4.90 -23.86 9.54
N ALA A 82 5.96 -23.25 10.07
CA ALA A 82 7.08 -23.98 10.63
C ALA A 82 6.67 -24.85 11.84
N ASP A 83 5.81 -24.31 12.72
CA ASP A 83 5.24 -25.01 13.88
C ASP A 83 4.33 -26.17 13.45
N PHE A 84 3.60 -26.02 12.34
CA PHE A 84 2.77 -27.07 11.73
C PHE A 84 3.59 -28.15 11.00
N GLY A 85 4.92 -28.03 11.02
CA GLY A 85 5.87 -29.06 10.61
C GLY A 85 6.36 -28.98 9.18
N PHE A 86 6.12 -27.88 8.48
CA PHE A 86 6.70 -27.65 7.16
C PHE A 86 8.22 -27.49 7.27
N SER A 87 8.97 -28.14 6.37
CA SER A 87 10.44 -28.17 6.45
C SER A 87 11.14 -27.02 5.74
N GLU A 88 10.47 -26.37 4.79
CA GLU A 88 11.00 -25.25 4.01
C GLU A 88 9.96 -24.13 3.96
N VAL A 89 10.10 -23.14 4.84
CA VAL A 89 9.18 -21.99 4.93
C VAL A 89 9.99 -20.71 4.78
N TYR A 90 9.55 -19.85 3.88
CA TYR A 90 10.20 -18.58 3.54
C TYR A 90 9.22 -17.43 3.75
N SER A 91 9.68 -16.35 4.37
CA SER A 91 8.99 -15.06 4.40
C SER A 91 9.78 -14.08 3.55
N LEU A 92 9.11 -13.47 2.56
CA LEU A 92 9.71 -12.45 1.71
C LEU A 92 9.88 -11.13 2.48
N ASP A 93 11.13 -10.72 2.65
CA ASP A 93 11.48 -9.45 3.28
C ASP A 93 11.07 -8.26 2.41
N GLY A 94 10.42 -7.28 3.02
CA GLY A 94 9.86 -6.13 2.31
C GLY A 94 8.59 -6.46 1.50
N GLY A 95 8.12 -7.71 1.52
CA GLY A 95 6.85 -8.13 0.93
C GLY A 95 6.72 -7.89 -0.57
N PHE A 96 5.49 -7.78 -1.05
CA PHE A 96 5.21 -7.58 -2.48
C PHE A 96 5.81 -6.27 -3.02
N ALA A 97 5.89 -5.23 -2.19
CA ALA A 97 6.49 -3.95 -2.60
C ALA A 97 7.98 -4.09 -2.93
N ALA A 98 8.73 -4.88 -2.17
CA ALA A 98 10.12 -5.18 -2.48
C ALA A 98 10.26 -6.07 -3.72
N TRP A 99 9.35 -7.05 -3.89
CA TRP A 99 9.31 -7.90 -5.08
C TRP A 99 9.08 -7.10 -6.37
N GLN A 100 8.13 -6.16 -6.37
CA GLN A 100 7.86 -5.32 -7.54
C GLN A 100 9.05 -4.43 -7.90
N ARG A 101 9.69 -3.79 -6.90
CA ARG A 101 10.90 -2.99 -7.14
C ARG A 101 12.04 -3.81 -7.72
N ALA A 102 12.27 -5.03 -7.22
CA ALA A 102 13.30 -5.91 -7.74
C ALA A 102 13.06 -6.32 -9.21
N GLN A 103 11.82 -6.24 -9.68
CA GLN A 103 11.46 -6.49 -11.08
C GLN A 103 11.47 -5.23 -11.96
N LYS A 104 11.56 -4.02 -11.39
CA LYS A 104 11.64 -2.79 -12.18
C LYS A 104 12.98 -2.71 -12.91
N SER A 105 12.98 -2.03 -14.06
CA SER A 105 14.15 -1.86 -14.94
C SER A 105 15.35 -1.34 -14.16
N THR A 106 16.52 -1.94 -14.38
CA THR A 106 17.80 -1.56 -13.75
C THR A 106 18.43 -0.33 -14.40
N THR A 107 17.72 0.36 -15.31
CA THR A 107 18.22 1.59 -15.92
C THR A 107 18.03 2.72 -14.93
N PRO A 108 19.10 3.42 -14.50
CA PRO A 108 18.97 4.51 -13.54
C PRO A 108 18.01 5.58 -14.04
N PRO A 109 17.16 6.14 -13.16
CA PRO A 109 16.24 7.20 -13.52
C PRO A 109 17.02 8.45 -13.97
N VAL A 110 16.56 9.11 -15.03
CA VAL A 110 17.12 10.39 -15.46
C VAL A 110 16.43 11.49 -14.66
N ILE A 111 17.16 12.05 -13.69
CA ILE A 111 16.68 13.10 -12.78
C ILE A 111 17.56 14.35 -12.84
N SER A 112 16.98 15.50 -12.48
CA SER A 112 17.66 16.77 -12.37
C SER A 112 18.60 16.81 -11.16
N PRO A 113 19.64 17.67 -11.18
CA PRO A 113 20.48 17.91 -10.00
C PRO A 113 19.67 18.39 -8.79
N GLN A 114 18.60 19.16 -9.02
CA GLN A 114 17.72 19.66 -7.97
C GLN A 114 16.99 18.51 -7.27
N LEU A 115 16.41 17.58 -8.05
CA LEU A 115 15.73 16.41 -7.46
C LEU A 115 16.74 15.48 -6.79
N ALA A 116 17.92 15.27 -7.38
CA ALA A 116 18.98 14.47 -6.76
C ALA A 116 19.41 15.04 -5.40
N GLN A 117 19.59 16.36 -5.31
CA GLN A 117 19.90 17.04 -4.05
C GLN A 117 18.75 16.92 -3.04
N TRP A 118 17.50 17.07 -3.51
CA TRP A 118 16.32 16.92 -2.66
C TRP A 118 16.19 15.50 -2.10
N LEU A 119 16.43 14.47 -2.92
CA LEU A 119 16.43 13.06 -2.50
C LEU A 119 17.47 12.83 -1.41
N GLN A 120 18.71 13.24 -1.65
CA GLN A 120 19.81 13.11 -0.69
C GLN A 120 19.51 13.86 0.62
N ALA A 121 18.98 15.09 0.54
CA ALA A 121 18.62 15.89 1.71
C ALA A 121 17.50 15.26 2.55
N ASN A 122 16.63 14.45 1.93
CA ASN A 122 15.57 13.70 2.61
C ASN A 122 15.98 12.25 2.94
N GLY A 123 17.23 11.86 2.69
CA GLY A 123 17.77 10.53 3.04
C GLY A 123 17.40 9.42 2.05
N TYR A 124 17.02 9.77 0.83
CA TYR A 124 16.70 8.82 -0.23
C TYR A 124 17.90 8.60 -1.16
N PRO A 125 18.06 7.38 -1.68
CA PRO A 125 18.99 7.13 -2.78
C PRO A 125 18.52 7.81 -4.08
N THR A 126 19.45 8.08 -4.98
CA THR A 126 19.16 8.74 -6.27
C THR A 126 18.90 7.76 -7.42
N ASP A 127 19.19 6.48 -7.22
CA ASP A 127 19.04 5.39 -8.19
C ASP A 127 17.76 4.56 -7.99
N ASP A 128 17.05 4.72 -6.87
CA ASP A 128 15.73 4.14 -6.60
C ASP A 128 14.75 5.21 -6.09
N LEU A 129 13.88 5.69 -6.98
CA LEU A 129 12.86 6.72 -6.67
C LEU A 129 11.71 6.19 -5.80
N ASP A 130 11.66 4.87 -5.58
CA ASP A 130 10.65 4.19 -4.79
C ASP A 130 11.22 3.67 -3.46
N ALA A 131 12.49 3.96 -3.17
CA ALA A 131 13.16 3.51 -1.96
C ALA A 131 12.45 4.07 -0.72
N PRO A 132 11.88 3.21 0.15
CA PRO A 132 11.24 3.67 1.36
C PRO A 132 12.27 4.10 2.40
N ALA A 133 12.00 5.21 3.08
CA ALA A 133 12.63 5.58 4.34
C ALA A 133 11.94 4.88 5.53
N ALA A 134 12.15 5.40 6.74
CA ALA A 134 11.45 4.92 7.92
C ALA A 134 9.92 4.88 7.71
N ASN A 135 9.27 3.84 8.24
CA ASN A 135 7.83 3.59 8.13
C ASN A 135 7.31 3.44 6.68
N GLY A 136 8.17 3.05 5.74
CA GLY A 136 7.72 2.78 4.36
C GLY A 136 7.43 4.04 3.54
N ILE A 137 7.83 5.22 4.00
CA ILE A 137 7.56 6.49 3.29
C ILE A 137 8.47 6.58 2.07
N THR A 138 7.89 6.69 0.87
CA THR A 138 8.62 6.90 -0.38
C THR A 138 8.92 8.39 -0.63
N PRO A 139 9.86 8.72 -1.54
CA PRO A 139 10.06 10.10 -2.01
C PRO A 139 8.77 10.81 -2.39
N LEU A 140 7.90 10.16 -3.18
CA LEU A 140 6.64 10.75 -3.65
C LEU A 140 5.68 11.05 -2.49
N MET A 141 5.60 10.16 -1.51
CA MET A 141 4.82 10.37 -0.27
C MET A 141 5.35 11.55 0.55
N ARG A 142 6.67 11.66 0.69
CA ARG A 142 7.32 12.75 1.43
C ARG A 142 7.05 14.10 0.77
N ALA A 143 7.23 14.18 -0.55
CA ALA A 143 6.95 15.37 -1.35
C ALA A 143 5.47 15.75 -1.28
N GLY A 144 4.56 14.76 -1.37
CA GLY A 144 3.13 14.92 -1.16
C GLY A 144 2.80 15.57 0.17
N LYS A 145 3.31 15.02 1.28
CA LYS A 145 3.10 15.57 2.64
C LYS A 145 3.64 16.98 2.80
N ALA A 146 4.77 17.29 2.16
CA ALA A 146 5.41 18.60 2.25
C ALA A 146 4.80 19.64 1.30
N GLY A 147 3.92 19.24 0.37
CA GLY A 147 3.39 20.13 -0.67
C GLY A 147 4.44 20.53 -1.72
N GLU A 148 5.52 19.75 -1.88
CA GLU A 148 6.66 20.09 -2.74
C GLU A 148 6.37 19.69 -4.19
N THR A 149 5.48 20.46 -4.83
CA THR A 149 4.94 20.19 -6.18
C THR A 149 5.99 19.98 -7.27
N GLY A 150 7.13 20.70 -7.20
CA GLY A 150 8.25 20.50 -8.13
C GLY A 150 8.88 19.11 -8.03
N ALA A 151 9.08 18.61 -6.81
CA ALA A 151 9.58 17.26 -6.58
C ALA A 151 8.55 16.20 -7.00
N ILE A 152 7.26 16.41 -6.67
CA ILE A 152 6.17 15.53 -7.12
C ILE A 152 6.16 15.39 -8.64
N PHE A 153 6.15 16.52 -9.35
CA PHE A 153 6.10 16.54 -10.80
C PHE A 153 7.27 15.76 -11.41
N GLU A 154 8.49 16.04 -10.97
CA GLU A 154 9.68 15.40 -11.54
C GLU A 154 9.78 13.91 -11.18
N LEU A 155 9.45 13.51 -9.95
CA LEU A 155 9.40 12.10 -9.54
C LEU A 155 8.45 11.29 -10.44
N LEU A 156 7.27 11.83 -10.72
CA LEU A 156 6.28 11.18 -11.59
C LEU A 156 6.78 11.09 -13.04
N GLN A 157 7.38 12.16 -13.57
CA GLN A 157 7.98 12.15 -14.91
C GLN A 157 9.14 11.15 -15.03
N ALA A 158 9.88 10.93 -13.94
CA ALA A 158 10.97 9.96 -13.87
C ALA A 158 10.49 8.53 -13.56
N GLY A 159 9.17 8.29 -13.45
CA GLY A 159 8.58 6.95 -13.32
C GLY A 159 8.48 6.41 -11.90
N ALA A 160 8.49 7.28 -10.88
CA ALA A 160 8.21 6.87 -9.50
C ALA A 160 6.82 6.20 -9.40
N GLU A 161 6.71 5.19 -8.54
CA GLU A 161 5.50 4.41 -8.31
C GLU A 161 4.41 5.26 -7.67
N LEU A 162 3.37 5.56 -8.45
CA LEU A 162 2.24 6.34 -7.98
C LEU A 162 1.42 5.61 -6.91
N ALA A 163 1.32 4.28 -7.00
CA ALA A 163 0.45 3.49 -6.15
C ALA A 163 1.16 2.84 -4.95
N ALA A 164 2.40 3.23 -4.66
CA ALA A 164 3.11 2.75 -3.49
C ALA A 164 2.37 3.14 -2.20
N VAL A 165 2.46 2.29 -1.18
CA VAL A 165 1.85 2.51 0.15
C VAL A 165 2.89 2.38 1.25
N ASN A 166 2.75 3.17 2.31
CA ASN A 166 3.58 3.08 3.51
C ASN A 166 3.16 1.89 4.40
N ILE A 167 3.75 1.74 5.60
CA ILE A 167 3.44 0.62 6.50
C ILE A 167 2.02 0.64 7.08
N ASP A 168 1.31 1.77 6.98
CA ASP A 168 -0.08 1.92 7.43
C ASP A 168 -1.07 1.74 6.26
N GLY A 169 -0.56 1.38 5.08
CA GLY A 169 -1.35 1.31 3.86
C GLY A 169 -1.67 2.66 3.23
N ASN A 170 -1.01 3.77 3.60
CA ASN A 170 -1.30 5.09 3.03
C ASN A 170 -0.41 5.40 1.81
N ASN A 171 -1.01 5.94 0.74
CA ASN A 171 -0.30 6.32 -0.50
C ASN A 171 0.11 7.81 -0.54
N ALA A 172 0.62 8.29 -1.67
CA ALA A 172 1.04 9.69 -1.82
C ALA A 172 -0.12 10.70 -1.70
N LEU A 173 -1.33 10.37 -2.19
CA LEU A 173 -2.50 11.25 -2.05
C LEU A 173 -2.86 11.41 -0.58
N TRP A 174 -2.90 10.31 0.17
CA TRP A 174 -3.07 10.32 1.62
C TRP A 174 -2.11 11.28 2.32
N MET A 175 -0.83 11.24 1.93
CA MET A 175 0.18 12.12 2.50
C MET A 175 -0.07 13.60 2.15
N ALA A 176 -0.47 13.90 0.91
CA ALA A 176 -0.87 15.26 0.51
C ALA A 176 -2.10 15.76 1.31
N CYS A 177 -3.08 14.90 1.56
CA CYS A 177 -4.22 15.21 2.42
C CYS A 177 -3.81 15.50 3.88
N VAL A 178 -2.84 14.74 4.41
CA VAL A 178 -2.26 14.98 5.74
C VAL A 178 -1.55 16.34 5.77
N GLY A 179 -0.82 16.70 4.70
CA GLY A 179 -0.14 17.97 4.55
C GLY A 179 -1.04 19.16 4.18
N GLU A 180 -2.32 18.93 3.87
CA GLU A 180 -3.30 19.95 3.44
C GLU A 180 -2.89 20.74 2.18
N SER A 181 -2.01 20.17 1.34
CA SER A 181 -1.60 20.81 0.08
C SER A 181 -2.54 20.40 -1.06
N LEU A 182 -3.48 21.30 -1.39
CA LEU A 182 -4.43 21.10 -2.48
C LEU A 182 -3.74 21.02 -3.85
N GLU A 183 -2.62 21.73 -4.03
CA GLU A 183 -1.83 21.69 -5.26
C GLU A 183 -1.13 20.34 -5.44
N ALA A 184 -0.57 19.77 -4.37
CA ALA A 184 -0.01 18.42 -4.40
C ALA A 184 -1.09 17.37 -4.69
N MET A 185 -2.28 17.53 -4.10
CA MET A 185 -3.44 16.69 -4.40
C MET A 185 -3.81 16.77 -5.89
N ASP A 186 -3.97 17.96 -6.45
CA ASP A 186 -4.33 18.15 -7.88
C ASP A 186 -3.30 17.48 -8.81
N LEU A 187 -2.00 17.64 -8.54
CA LEU A 187 -0.95 16.98 -9.33
C LEU A 187 -1.04 15.45 -9.28
N LEU A 188 -1.19 14.87 -8.10
CA LEU A 188 -1.29 13.41 -7.93
C LEU A 188 -2.56 12.86 -8.58
N ILE A 189 -3.69 13.57 -8.45
CA ILE A 189 -4.98 13.22 -9.07
C ILE A 189 -4.86 13.25 -10.59
N ARG A 190 -4.25 14.28 -11.17
CA ARG A 190 -4.00 14.36 -12.62
C ARG A 190 -3.06 13.28 -13.13
N ALA A 191 -2.14 12.80 -12.29
CA ALA A 191 -1.29 11.66 -12.60
C ALA A 191 -2.05 10.31 -12.56
N GLY A 192 -3.33 10.31 -12.16
CA GLY A 192 -4.19 9.13 -12.16
C GLY A 192 -4.15 8.34 -10.86
N ILE A 193 -3.78 8.96 -9.73
CA ILE A 193 -3.83 8.27 -8.43
C ILE A 193 -5.29 7.96 -8.06
N GLY A 194 -5.54 6.77 -7.52
CA GLY A 194 -6.86 6.41 -7.03
C GLY A 194 -7.27 7.26 -5.83
N LEU A 195 -8.45 7.87 -5.88
CA LEU A 195 -9.01 8.71 -4.80
C LEU A 195 -9.44 7.89 -3.58
N ASP A 196 -9.91 6.67 -3.85
CA ASP A 196 -10.64 5.82 -2.90
C ASP A 196 -9.76 4.75 -2.26
N HIS A 197 -8.43 4.94 -2.30
CA HIS A 197 -7.49 4.00 -1.70
C HIS A 197 -7.74 3.86 -0.19
N GLN A 198 -8.12 2.64 0.23
CA GLN A 198 -8.30 2.30 1.62
C GLN A 198 -6.99 1.86 2.25
N ASN A 199 -6.66 2.46 3.40
CA ASN A 199 -5.49 2.07 4.18
C ASN A 199 -5.76 0.77 4.97
N ASP A 200 -4.82 0.36 5.82
CA ASP A 200 -4.92 -0.93 6.53
C ASP A 200 -6.11 -1.02 7.51
N ASN A 201 -6.73 0.11 7.86
CA ASN A 201 -7.95 0.19 8.69
C ASN A 201 -9.24 0.36 7.87
N GLY A 202 -9.16 0.23 6.54
CA GLY A 202 -10.28 0.51 5.64
C GLY A 202 -10.62 2.00 5.52
N ALA A 203 -9.83 2.90 6.09
CA ALA A 203 -10.11 4.33 5.95
C ALA A 203 -9.71 4.82 4.57
N THR A 204 -10.38 5.83 4.01
CA THR A 204 -9.94 6.62 2.84
C THR A 204 -9.41 7.98 3.27
N CYS A 205 -8.65 8.68 2.41
CA CYS A 205 -8.18 10.03 2.74
C CYS A 205 -9.38 10.97 3.03
N LEU A 206 -10.52 10.80 2.35
CA LEU A 206 -11.73 11.59 2.59
C LEU A 206 -12.25 11.43 4.02
N MET A 207 -12.29 10.19 4.54
CA MET A 207 -12.68 9.92 5.94
C MET A 207 -11.73 10.59 6.93
N TYR A 208 -10.42 10.51 6.69
CA TYR A 208 -9.42 11.18 7.51
C TYR A 208 -9.58 12.71 7.50
N ALA A 209 -9.81 13.30 6.32
CA ALA A 209 -10.04 14.74 6.21
C ALA A 209 -11.32 15.18 6.94
N ALA A 210 -12.38 14.37 6.86
CA ALA A 210 -13.62 14.61 7.58
C ALA A 210 -13.43 14.53 9.11
N SER A 211 -12.71 13.52 9.60
CA SER A 211 -12.45 13.30 11.03
C SER A 211 -11.50 14.30 11.68
N THR A 212 -10.67 14.94 10.87
CA THR A 212 -9.75 15.99 11.32
C THR A 212 -10.28 17.40 11.04
N GLY A 213 -11.48 17.53 10.46
CA GLY A 213 -12.12 18.82 10.20
C GLY A 213 -11.52 19.63 9.04
N LYS A 214 -10.73 18.98 8.18
CA LYS A 214 -10.04 19.58 7.03
C LYS A 214 -10.99 19.82 5.85
N HIS A 215 -11.94 20.74 6.03
CA HIS A 215 -13.04 20.94 5.08
C HIS A 215 -12.59 21.28 3.65
N ALA A 216 -11.47 22.00 3.48
CA ALA A 216 -10.93 22.31 2.15
C ALA A 216 -10.45 21.06 1.41
N VAL A 217 -9.83 20.12 2.14
CA VAL A 217 -9.42 18.81 1.61
C VAL A 217 -10.64 17.96 1.29
N VAL A 218 -11.66 17.94 2.17
CA VAL A 218 -12.95 17.27 1.91
C VAL A 218 -13.60 17.80 0.63
N GLU A 219 -13.70 19.11 0.48
CA GLU A 219 -14.28 19.75 -0.70
C GLU A 219 -13.51 19.37 -1.98
N ALA A 220 -12.18 19.43 -1.96
CA ALA A 220 -11.35 19.08 -3.10
C ALA A 220 -11.51 17.60 -3.53
N LEU A 221 -11.55 16.66 -2.57
CA LEU A 221 -11.74 15.25 -2.85
C LEU A 221 -13.13 14.96 -3.42
N LEU A 222 -14.18 15.55 -2.84
CA LEU A 222 -15.55 15.39 -3.34
C LEU A 222 -15.69 15.99 -4.75
N ALA A 223 -15.06 17.14 -5.01
CA ALA A 223 -15.03 17.75 -6.33
C ALA A 223 -14.28 16.89 -7.37
N ALA A 224 -13.24 16.16 -6.94
CA ALA A 224 -12.53 15.19 -7.76
C ALA A 224 -13.30 13.88 -7.98
N GLY A 225 -14.41 13.65 -7.24
CA GLY A 225 -15.26 12.48 -7.38
C GLY A 225 -14.93 11.32 -6.43
N ALA A 226 -14.26 11.58 -5.30
CA ALA A 226 -14.04 10.58 -4.27
C ALA A 226 -15.39 10.05 -3.74
N ASN A 227 -15.47 8.73 -3.48
CA ASN A 227 -16.69 8.09 -3.02
C ASN A 227 -16.89 8.29 -1.50
N PRO A 228 -17.92 9.05 -1.06
CA PRO A 228 -18.16 9.27 0.36
C PRO A 228 -18.80 8.07 1.08
N GLN A 229 -19.29 7.07 0.33
CA GLN A 229 -20.05 5.93 0.85
C GLN A 229 -19.18 4.70 1.17
N LEU A 230 -17.86 4.80 0.99
CA LEU A 230 -16.97 3.77 1.52
C LEU A 230 -17.01 3.80 3.04
N GLU A 231 -16.70 2.66 3.66
CA GLU A 231 -16.70 2.49 5.11
C GLU A 231 -15.36 1.92 5.59
N THR A 232 -14.95 2.31 6.80
CA THR A 232 -13.84 1.66 7.50
C THR A 232 -14.18 0.19 7.82
N LEU A 233 -13.20 -0.57 8.32
CA LEU A 233 -13.45 -1.93 8.82
C LEU A 233 -14.45 -1.97 9.98
N ASP A 234 -14.64 -0.86 10.69
CA ASP A 234 -15.61 -0.71 11.77
C ASP A 234 -16.99 -0.18 11.29
N GLY A 235 -17.17 -0.01 9.97
CA GLY A 235 -18.44 0.42 9.37
C GLY A 235 -18.69 1.93 9.45
N PHE A 236 -17.65 2.77 9.55
CA PHE A 236 -17.81 4.23 9.59
C PHE A 236 -17.54 4.84 8.22
N SER A 237 -18.49 5.62 7.70
CA SER A 237 -18.32 6.44 6.50
C SER A 237 -17.62 7.77 6.80
N ALA A 238 -17.26 8.52 5.76
CA ALA A 238 -16.74 9.88 5.94
C ALA A 238 -17.76 10.79 6.65
N LEU A 239 -19.06 10.58 6.43
CA LEU A 239 -20.13 11.33 7.07
C LEU A 239 -20.20 11.06 8.57
N ASP A 240 -20.09 9.80 8.98
CA ASP A 240 -20.12 9.40 10.39
C ASP A 240 -18.95 9.98 11.17
N MET A 241 -17.80 10.13 10.49
CA MET A 241 -16.58 10.65 11.08
C MET A 241 -16.49 12.18 11.07
N ALA A 242 -17.44 12.92 10.49
CA ALA A 242 -17.32 14.36 10.30
C ALA A 242 -17.17 15.13 11.64
N ALA A 243 -16.01 15.73 11.87
CA ALA A 243 -15.69 16.43 13.11
C ALA A 243 -16.20 17.88 13.18
N THR A 244 -16.54 18.48 12.03
CA THR A 244 -16.99 19.87 11.94
C THR A 244 -18.30 20.00 11.18
N ILE A 245 -19.00 21.10 11.42
CA ILE A 245 -20.26 21.40 10.74
C ILE A 245 -20.02 21.61 9.23
N GLU A 246 -18.88 22.19 8.86
CA GLU A 246 -18.46 22.39 7.47
C GLU A 246 -18.32 21.06 6.73
N CYS A 247 -17.56 20.11 7.28
CA CYS A 247 -17.42 18.76 6.71
C CYS A 247 -18.79 18.06 6.64
N LEU A 248 -19.58 18.15 7.71
CA LEU A 248 -20.93 17.55 7.76
C LEU A 248 -21.86 18.10 6.66
N ARG A 249 -21.82 19.42 6.41
CA ARG A 249 -22.61 20.06 5.36
C ARG A 249 -22.18 19.63 3.96
N LEU A 250 -20.87 19.57 3.71
CA LEU A 250 -20.33 19.13 2.42
C LEU A 250 -20.79 17.69 2.11
N LEU A 251 -20.60 16.77 3.06
CA LEU A 251 -20.91 15.34 2.89
C LEU A 251 -22.42 15.10 2.72
N ARG A 252 -23.28 15.70 3.57
CA ARG A 252 -24.74 15.65 3.41
C ARG A 252 -25.22 16.26 2.09
N GLY A 253 -24.51 17.28 1.60
CA GLY A 253 -24.80 17.91 0.32
C GLY A 253 -24.63 16.94 -0.84
N VAL A 254 -23.62 16.09 -0.80
CA VAL A 254 -23.36 15.06 -1.82
C VAL A 254 -24.38 13.93 -1.73
N GLU A 255 -24.68 13.41 -0.53
CA GLU A 255 -25.70 12.36 -0.36
C GLU A 255 -27.06 12.77 -0.94
N LYS A 256 -27.51 13.98 -0.64
CA LYS A 256 -28.80 14.49 -1.17
C LYS A 256 -28.81 14.54 -2.69
N LYS A 257 -27.69 14.93 -3.32
CA LYS A 257 -27.57 14.94 -4.78
C LYS A 257 -27.62 13.53 -5.35
N MET A 258 -26.92 12.57 -4.71
CA MET A 258 -26.94 11.16 -5.13
C MET A 258 -28.33 10.53 -5.02
N LEU A 259 -29.05 10.81 -3.94
CA LEU A 259 -30.44 10.34 -3.77
C LEU A 259 -31.38 10.97 -4.80
N ALA A 260 -31.17 12.22 -5.16
CA ALA A 260 -31.98 12.91 -6.16
C ALA A 260 -31.71 12.43 -7.59
N THR A 261 -30.50 11.93 -7.91
CA THR A 261 -30.18 11.36 -9.23
C THR A 261 -30.56 9.88 -9.37
N ALA A 262 -30.85 9.19 -8.26
CA ALA A 262 -31.28 7.79 -8.25
C ALA A 262 -32.81 7.59 -8.32
N ALA A 263 -33.59 8.67 -8.23
CA ALA A 263 -35.06 8.69 -8.28
C ALA A 263 -35.59 9.15 -9.63
#